data_AF-A0A9N9IHW8-F1
#
_entry.id   AF-A0A9N9IHW8-F1
#
_cell.length_a   1.000
_cell.length_b   1.000
_cell.length_c   1.000
_cell.angle_alpha   90.00
_cell.angle_beta   90.00
_cell.angle_gamma   90.00
#
_symmetry.space_group_name_H-M   'P 1'
#
loop_
_entity.id
_entity.type
_entity.pdbx_description
1 polymer ?
#
loop_
_entity_poly.entity_id
_entity_poly.type
_entity_poly.pdbx_seq_one_letter_code
_entity_poly.pdbx_strand_id
1 'polypeptide(L)'
;KVKNSLATLRNTFDQILNLAESLRPLGTSCYIDIKHNYVVLQSLLLNNKLNRKFFNAVRKIRQYNEIIQFNKFGDIPSSDIDELDGMDTDNLEIQILSGDGLYNKNDRKTCSLGFWAKSNDLKFDYIVTAGHCSRNITHHRTFFYYRPWDTKIHSTYIGYMKLQESHPLDVGLIFVDNDKIINHINTKMNSTLIIRNTDSKQNDELIIYDDIAVSSHGAHICKSGHTTHVTCGYVIGFNGFFTNLKKELKSSITFSSAISGHGDSGGIVFSYKRDLKYVSLNGIHVTGSPQGYLPVEIIVRSFELKLMWKY
;
A
#
# COMPACT_ATOMS: atom_id res chain seq x y z
N LYS A 1 31.78 -1.76 -11.28
CA LYS A 1 32.51 -2.91 -10.69
C LYS A 1 31.62 -3.54 -9.61
N VAL A 2 31.27 -4.82 -9.75
CA VAL A 2 30.47 -5.55 -8.74
C VAL A 2 31.34 -5.73 -7.49
N LYS A 3 30.85 -5.30 -6.32
CA LYS A 3 31.55 -5.35 -5.04
C LYS A 3 31.25 -6.64 -4.27
N ASN A 4 30.05 -7.19 -4.40
CA ASN A 4 29.50 -8.31 -3.63
C ASN A 4 28.78 -9.31 -4.54
N SER A 5 28.92 -10.62 -4.25
CA SER A 5 28.10 -11.65 -4.89
C SER A 5 26.65 -11.60 -4.39
N LEU A 6 25.69 -12.16 -5.15
CA LEU A 6 24.30 -12.26 -4.69
C LEU A 6 24.17 -13.09 -3.39
N ALA A 7 24.97 -14.14 -3.24
CA ALA A 7 25.02 -14.94 -2.02
C ALA A 7 25.50 -14.11 -0.82
N THR A 8 26.52 -13.27 -1.00
CA THR A 8 27.01 -12.32 0.01
C THR A 8 25.92 -11.34 0.42
N LEU A 9 25.18 -10.79 -0.53
CA LEU A 9 24.08 -9.84 -0.27
C LEU A 9 22.93 -10.50 0.49
N ARG A 10 22.51 -11.70 0.08
CA ARG A 10 21.46 -12.47 0.77
C ARG A 10 21.86 -12.82 2.19
N ASN A 11 23.05 -13.39 2.39
CA ASN A 11 23.56 -13.70 3.72
C ASN A 11 23.64 -12.46 4.64
N THR A 12 24.02 -11.30 4.09
CA THR A 12 24.03 -10.04 4.83
C THR A 12 22.61 -9.59 5.19
N PHE A 13 21.68 -9.65 4.24
CA PHE A 13 20.28 -9.32 4.46
C PHE A 13 19.64 -10.20 5.54
N ASP A 14 19.85 -11.52 5.49
CA ASP A 14 19.30 -12.48 6.46
C ASP A 14 19.82 -12.22 7.87
N GLN A 15 21.11 -11.91 8.03
CA GLN A 15 21.67 -11.50 9.32
C GLN A 15 21.02 -10.22 9.85
N ILE A 16 20.77 -9.24 8.99
CA ILE A 16 20.10 -7.99 9.36
C ILE A 16 18.63 -8.24 9.73
N LEU A 17 17.94 -9.12 9.01
CA LEU A 17 16.58 -9.53 9.31
C LEU A 17 16.49 -10.20 10.69
N ASN A 18 17.38 -11.14 11.00
CA ASN A 18 17.46 -11.78 12.33
C ASN A 18 17.73 -10.76 13.45
N LEU A 19 18.57 -9.75 13.20
CA LEU A 19 18.77 -8.64 14.13
C LEU A 19 17.52 -7.78 14.28
N ALA A 20 16.74 -7.56 13.21
CA ALA A 20 15.52 -6.78 13.26
C ALA A 20 14.41 -7.50 14.04
N GLU A 21 14.30 -8.82 13.91
CA GLU A 21 13.36 -9.65 14.68
C GLU A 21 13.68 -9.63 16.18
N SER A 22 14.96 -9.73 16.53
CA SER A 22 15.42 -9.78 17.93
C SER A 22 15.45 -8.41 18.60
N LEU A 23 15.90 -7.36 17.90
CA LEU A 23 16.08 -6.02 18.47
C LEU A 23 14.90 -5.09 18.22
N ARG A 24 13.99 -5.47 17.30
CA ARG A 24 12.74 -4.78 16.99
C ARG A 24 12.90 -3.26 16.82
N PRO A 25 13.68 -2.81 15.81
CA PRO A 25 13.86 -1.38 15.55
C PRO A 25 12.53 -0.73 15.15
N LEU A 26 12.46 0.59 15.22
CA LEU A 26 11.29 1.41 14.90
C LEU A 26 11.46 2.14 13.57
N GLY A 27 10.48 2.02 12.68
CA GLY A 27 10.46 2.81 11.44
C GLY A 27 11.69 2.57 10.58
N THR A 28 12.10 1.29 10.42
CA THR A 28 13.31 0.90 9.68
C THR A 28 12.91 0.07 8.48
N SER A 29 13.56 0.23 7.34
CA SER A 29 13.33 -0.59 6.15
C SER A 29 14.65 -1.14 5.63
N CYS A 30 14.60 -2.33 5.04
CA CYS A 30 15.76 -3.04 4.53
C CYS A 30 15.44 -3.79 3.23
N TYR A 31 16.32 -3.70 2.25
CA TYR A 31 16.21 -4.43 0.99
C TYR A 31 17.58 -4.57 0.31
N ILE A 32 17.67 -5.49 -0.66
CA ILE A 32 18.85 -5.64 -1.50
C ILE A 32 18.71 -4.72 -2.71
N ASP A 33 19.64 -3.78 -2.87
CA ASP A 33 19.73 -2.93 -4.06
C ASP A 33 20.72 -3.56 -5.05
N ILE A 34 20.18 -4.22 -6.08
CA ILE A 34 21.00 -4.88 -7.09
C ILE A 34 21.77 -3.88 -7.96
N LYS A 35 21.21 -2.69 -8.22
CA LYS A 35 21.84 -1.67 -9.07
C LYS A 35 23.15 -1.19 -8.46
N HIS A 36 23.14 -0.95 -7.15
CA HIS A 36 24.32 -0.49 -6.44
C HIS A 36 25.10 -1.59 -5.72
N ASN A 37 24.56 -2.82 -5.72
CA ASN A 37 25.22 -4.04 -5.26
C ASN A 37 25.57 -4.02 -3.75
N TYR A 38 24.62 -3.55 -2.93
CA TYR A 38 24.66 -3.55 -1.48
C TYR A 38 23.27 -3.82 -0.86
N VAL A 39 23.25 -4.07 0.46
CA VAL A 39 22.02 -4.10 1.25
C VAL A 39 21.75 -2.68 1.77
N VAL A 40 20.57 -2.15 1.47
CA VAL A 40 20.13 -0.83 1.95
C VAL A 40 19.41 -1.01 3.28
N LEU A 41 19.76 -0.20 4.26
CA LEU A 41 19.05 -0.07 5.54
C LEU A 41 18.74 1.40 5.79
N GLN A 42 17.46 1.72 5.95
CA GLN A 42 16.98 3.09 6.20
C GLN A 42 16.22 3.14 7.52
N SER A 43 16.18 4.30 8.17
CA SER A 43 15.40 4.49 9.39
C SER A 43 14.90 5.92 9.55
N LEU A 44 13.64 6.05 9.98
CA LEU A 44 12.98 7.33 10.29
C LEU A 44 13.41 7.91 11.65
N LEU A 45 13.95 7.08 12.55
CA LEU A 45 14.19 7.45 13.95
C LEU A 45 15.62 7.08 14.40
N LEU A 46 16.64 7.57 13.69
CA LEU A 46 18.05 7.21 13.94
C LEU A 46 18.50 7.42 15.39
N ASN A 47 18.03 8.49 16.04
CA ASN A 47 18.41 8.84 17.41
C ASN A 47 17.69 8.00 18.48
N ASN A 48 16.70 7.18 18.09
CA ASN A 48 15.99 6.32 19.02
C ASN A 48 16.95 5.28 19.63
N LYS A 49 16.83 5.03 20.94
CA LYS A 49 17.69 4.07 21.67
C LYS A 49 17.66 2.66 21.07
N LEU A 50 16.49 2.17 20.64
CA LEU A 50 16.36 0.86 20.01
C LEU A 50 17.05 0.82 18.65
N ASN A 51 16.86 1.87 17.84
CA ASN A 51 17.49 1.96 16.53
C ASN A 51 19.00 2.05 16.66
N ARG A 52 19.53 2.85 17.58
CA ARG A 52 20.99 2.89 17.86
C ARG A 52 21.53 1.52 18.24
N LYS A 53 20.83 0.77 19.10
CA LYS A 53 21.23 -0.61 19.47
C LYS A 53 21.25 -1.52 18.23
N PHE A 54 20.21 -1.45 17.41
CA PHE A 54 20.09 -2.23 16.18
C PHE A 54 21.19 -1.88 15.16
N PHE A 55 21.38 -0.60 14.83
CA PHE A 55 22.44 -0.16 13.91
C PHE A 55 23.84 -0.50 14.44
N ASN A 56 24.08 -0.42 15.75
CA ASN A 56 25.35 -0.85 16.34
C ASN A 56 25.58 -2.35 16.20
N ALA A 57 24.53 -3.17 16.23
CA ALA A 57 24.64 -4.59 15.95
C ALA A 57 24.90 -4.86 14.46
N VAL A 58 24.18 -4.17 13.55
CA VAL A 58 24.38 -4.29 12.10
C VAL A 58 25.80 -3.91 11.67
N ARG A 59 26.39 -2.85 12.25
CA ARG A 59 27.79 -2.44 11.98
C ARG A 59 28.84 -3.51 12.29
N LYS A 60 28.52 -4.52 13.10
CA LYS A 60 29.42 -5.63 13.41
C LYS A 60 29.41 -6.72 12.33
N ILE A 61 28.48 -6.67 11.38
CA ILE A 61 28.44 -7.58 10.24
C ILE A 61 29.56 -7.17 9.28
N ARG A 62 30.62 -8.00 9.19
CA ARG A 62 31.88 -7.72 8.46
C ARG A 62 31.73 -7.33 6.97
N GLN A 63 30.55 -7.55 6.37
CA GLN A 63 30.27 -7.36 4.95
C GLN A 63 29.33 -6.18 4.66
N TYR A 64 28.88 -5.46 5.70
CA TYR A 64 27.92 -4.38 5.54
C TYR A 64 28.62 -3.05 5.21
N ASN A 65 28.40 -2.54 3.98
CA ASN A 65 29.19 -1.43 3.45
C ASN A 65 28.53 -0.04 3.45
N GLU A 66 27.24 0.15 3.76
CA GLU A 66 26.69 1.52 3.82
C GLU A 66 25.33 1.61 4.51
N ILE A 67 25.17 2.54 5.47
CA ILE A 67 23.86 2.96 5.97
C ILE A 67 23.47 4.20 5.18
N ILE A 68 22.50 4.09 4.27
CA ILE A 68 21.96 5.27 3.58
C ILE A 68 20.92 5.92 4.50
N GLN A 69 21.29 7.06 5.08
CA GLN A 69 20.44 7.83 5.98
C GLN A 69 19.55 8.78 5.18
N PHE A 70 18.25 8.74 5.43
CA PHE A 70 17.33 9.78 5.00
C PHE A 70 16.80 10.49 6.25
N ASN A 71 17.18 11.77 6.41
CA ASN A 71 16.56 12.65 7.40
C ASN A 71 15.53 13.54 6.69
N LYS A 72 14.34 13.58 7.31
CA LYS A 72 13.16 14.40 7.02
C LYS A 72 12.55 14.21 5.62
N PHE A 73 11.36 13.61 5.61
CA PHE A 73 10.35 13.99 4.63
C PHE A 73 10.13 15.50 4.76
N GLY A 74 10.22 16.23 3.65
CA GLY A 74 9.59 17.54 3.58
C GLY A 74 8.10 17.33 3.84
N ASP A 75 7.54 18.13 4.74
CA ASP A 75 6.10 18.20 4.92
C ASP A 75 5.51 18.50 3.54
N ILE A 76 4.76 17.55 2.97
CA ILE A 76 3.95 17.85 1.79
C ILE A 76 2.90 18.83 2.30
N PRO A 77 2.75 20.03 1.69
CA PRO A 77 1.75 20.98 2.12
C PRO A 77 0.39 20.28 2.16
N SER A 78 -0.27 20.30 3.32
CA SER A 78 -1.69 20.01 3.36
C SER A 78 -2.37 21.12 2.56
N SER A 79 -2.81 20.82 1.35
CA SER A 79 -3.60 21.77 0.58
C SER A 79 -4.94 21.94 1.30
N ASP A 80 -5.13 23.09 1.93
CA ASP A 80 -6.45 23.55 2.35
C ASP A 80 -7.25 23.88 1.09
N ILE A 81 -8.06 22.92 0.63
CA ILE A 81 -8.97 23.10 -0.51
C ILE A 81 -10.34 23.53 0.02
N ASP A 82 -10.91 24.63 -0.47
CA ASP A 82 -12.15 25.21 0.04
C ASP A 82 -13.35 24.22 0.07
N GLU A 83 -14.23 24.40 1.06
CA GLU A 83 -15.52 23.71 1.16
C GLU A 83 -16.43 24.13 0.00
N LEU A 84 -16.62 23.23 -0.97
CA LEU A 84 -17.70 23.34 -1.95
C LEU A 84 -18.95 22.67 -1.39
N ASP A 85 -19.91 23.51 -1.00
CA ASP A 85 -21.22 23.13 -0.52
C ASP A 85 -22.19 22.96 -1.70
N GLY A 86 -23.04 21.93 -1.62
CA GLY A 86 -24.18 21.71 -2.51
C GLY A 86 -23.88 21.07 -3.87
N MET A 87 -23.93 19.73 -3.93
CA MET A 87 -24.24 19.03 -5.19
C MET A 87 -25.48 18.15 -4.99
N ASP A 88 -26.45 18.38 -5.88
CA ASP A 88 -27.78 17.79 -5.94
C ASP A 88 -27.69 16.25 -6.14
N THR A 89 -28.38 15.48 -5.30
CA THR A 89 -28.15 14.02 -5.12
C THR A 89 -29.13 13.11 -5.85
N ASP A 90 -29.82 13.59 -6.89
CA ASP A 90 -30.79 12.75 -7.59
C ASP A 90 -30.11 11.79 -8.58
N ASN A 91 -30.10 10.48 -8.24
CA ASN A 91 -29.74 9.32 -9.07
C ASN A 91 -28.29 9.24 -9.61
N LEU A 92 -27.29 9.66 -8.83
CA LEU A 92 -25.88 9.41 -9.17
C LEU A 92 -25.45 7.98 -8.83
N GLU A 93 -25.15 7.16 -9.84
CA GLU A 93 -24.42 5.90 -9.65
C GLU A 93 -23.01 6.23 -9.11
N ILE A 94 -22.79 6.02 -7.81
CA ILE A 94 -21.49 6.29 -7.19
C ILE A 94 -20.53 5.17 -7.57
N GLN A 95 -19.62 5.49 -8.47
CA GLN A 95 -18.53 4.59 -8.85
C GLN A 95 -17.40 4.69 -7.82
N ILE A 96 -17.04 3.55 -7.22
CA ILE A 96 -15.94 3.45 -6.27
C ILE A 96 -14.73 2.87 -6.98
N LEU A 97 -13.70 3.69 -7.14
CA LEU A 97 -12.51 3.35 -7.92
C LEU A 97 -11.33 2.96 -7.03
N SER A 98 -10.46 2.12 -7.56
CA SER A 98 -9.15 1.87 -6.96
C SER A 98 -8.32 3.15 -6.93
N GLY A 99 -7.58 3.35 -5.84
CA GLY A 99 -6.80 4.56 -5.59
C GLY A 99 -7.56 5.69 -4.90
N ASP A 100 -8.90 5.66 -4.88
CA ASP A 100 -9.70 6.61 -4.09
C ASP A 100 -9.51 6.43 -2.59
N GLY A 101 -9.96 7.41 -1.81
CA GLY A 101 -9.85 7.39 -0.37
C GLY A 101 -10.85 6.47 0.33
N LEU A 102 -10.38 5.90 1.42
CA LEU A 102 -11.13 5.16 2.42
C LEU A 102 -11.03 5.90 3.74
N TYR A 103 -12.15 6.39 4.25
CA TYR A 103 -12.22 7.03 5.54
C TYR A 103 -12.72 6.08 6.62
N ASN A 104 -11.86 5.79 7.59
CA ASN A 104 -12.20 5.07 8.79
C ASN A 104 -12.68 6.08 9.85
N LYS A 105 -14.00 6.11 10.08
CA LYS A 105 -14.64 7.04 11.03
C LYS A 105 -14.23 6.77 12.48
N ASN A 106 -14.00 5.50 12.82
CA ASN A 106 -13.63 5.09 14.19
C ASN A 106 -12.25 5.63 14.57
N ASP A 107 -11.28 5.53 13.65
CA ASP A 107 -9.88 5.95 13.91
C ASP A 107 -9.57 7.36 13.41
N ARG A 108 -10.54 8.03 12.77
CA ARG A 108 -10.36 9.31 12.04
C ARG A 108 -9.17 9.24 11.09
N LYS A 109 -9.05 8.12 10.38
CA LYS A 109 -7.91 7.81 9.53
C LYS A 109 -8.34 7.73 8.08
N THR A 110 -7.55 8.35 7.21
CA THR A 110 -7.70 8.19 5.77
C THR A 110 -6.64 7.20 5.27
N CYS A 111 -7.09 6.31 4.42
CA CYS A 111 -6.30 5.38 3.62
C CYS A 111 -6.80 5.42 2.19
N SER A 112 -6.28 4.54 1.35
CA SER A 112 -6.68 4.39 -0.05
C SER A 112 -7.24 3.01 -0.32
N LEU A 113 -8.12 2.95 -1.31
CA LEU A 113 -8.70 1.74 -1.85
C LEU A 113 -7.66 1.03 -2.71
N GLY A 114 -7.38 -0.22 -2.38
CA GLY A 114 -6.49 -1.07 -3.16
C GLY A 114 -7.22 -1.64 -4.36
N PHE A 115 -7.75 -2.84 -4.23
CA PHE A 115 -8.47 -3.49 -5.33
C PHE A 115 -9.66 -4.29 -4.82
N TRP A 116 -10.59 -4.55 -5.74
CA TRP A 116 -11.74 -5.41 -5.51
C TRP A 116 -11.35 -6.88 -5.63
N ALA A 117 -11.84 -7.70 -4.71
CA ALA A 117 -11.66 -9.14 -4.70
C ALA A 117 -12.93 -9.85 -4.21
N LYS A 118 -13.05 -11.13 -4.54
CA LYS A 118 -14.11 -12.01 -4.01
C LYS A 118 -13.52 -13.05 -3.07
N SER A 119 -14.35 -13.52 -2.14
CA SER A 119 -14.09 -14.78 -1.42
C SER A 119 -13.91 -15.94 -2.42
N ASN A 120 -13.19 -16.99 -2.01
CA ASN A 120 -13.00 -18.18 -2.85
C ASN A 120 -14.33 -18.80 -3.32
N ASP A 121 -15.34 -18.77 -2.45
CA ASP A 121 -16.70 -19.26 -2.73
C ASP A 121 -17.59 -18.26 -3.47
N LEU A 122 -17.04 -17.11 -3.88
CA LEU A 122 -17.68 -16.05 -4.68
C LEU A 122 -18.85 -15.32 -4.00
N LYS A 123 -19.14 -15.62 -2.73
CA LYS A 123 -20.29 -15.07 -2.02
C LYS A 123 -20.10 -13.63 -1.55
N PHE A 124 -18.87 -13.23 -1.26
CA PHE A 124 -18.59 -11.95 -0.62
C PHE A 124 -17.65 -11.12 -1.46
N ASP A 125 -18.02 -9.86 -1.66
CA ASP A 125 -17.17 -8.83 -2.23
C ASP A 125 -16.34 -8.17 -1.12
N TYR A 126 -15.05 -8.03 -1.40
CA TYR A 126 -14.08 -7.38 -0.53
C TYR A 126 -13.38 -6.25 -1.27
N ILE A 127 -13.11 -5.19 -0.52
CA ILE A 127 -12.08 -4.22 -0.87
C ILE A 127 -10.83 -4.57 -0.08
N VAL A 128 -9.73 -4.79 -0.80
CA VAL A 128 -8.41 -5.00 -0.23
C VAL A 128 -7.75 -3.64 0.01
N THR A 129 -7.22 -3.44 1.21
CA THR A 129 -6.45 -2.25 1.63
C THR A 129 -5.36 -2.64 2.62
N ALA A 130 -4.63 -1.68 3.19
CA ALA A 130 -3.58 -1.98 4.17
C ALA A 130 -4.19 -2.28 5.56
N GLY A 131 -3.64 -3.27 6.26
CA GLY A 131 -4.12 -3.70 7.57
C GLY A 131 -4.06 -2.61 8.63
N HIS A 132 -3.00 -1.78 8.60
CA HIS A 132 -2.86 -0.66 9.52
C HIS A 132 -3.84 0.51 9.27
N CYS A 133 -4.74 0.41 8.27
CA CYS A 133 -5.83 1.37 8.07
C CYS A 133 -6.92 1.28 9.14
N SER A 134 -6.93 0.20 9.92
CA SER A 134 -7.65 0.10 11.19
C SER A 134 -6.67 -0.07 12.36
N ARG A 135 -7.01 0.45 13.54
CA ARG A 135 -6.21 0.25 14.75
C ARG A 135 -6.50 -1.05 15.47
N ASN A 136 -7.72 -1.61 15.38
CA ASN A 136 -8.07 -2.84 16.08
C ASN A 136 -9.44 -3.43 15.65
N ILE A 137 -9.51 -4.74 15.38
CA ILE A 137 -10.78 -5.47 15.19
C ILE A 137 -11.35 -6.00 16.51
N THR A 138 -10.57 -6.07 17.60
CA THR A 138 -10.90 -6.96 18.73
C THR A 138 -12.17 -6.63 19.51
N HIS A 139 -12.76 -5.44 19.35
CA HIS A 139 -14.00 -5.09 20.08
C HIS A 139 -15.12 -4.46 19.24
N HIS A 140 -14.83 -3.88 18.08
CA HIS A 140 -15.86 -3.25 17.24
C HIS A 140 -15.55 -3.38 15.75
N ARG A 141 -16.60 -3.52 14.93
CA ARG A 141 -16.48 -3.42 13.47
C ARG A 141 -15.97 -2.02 13.13
N THR A 142 -14.83 -1.93 12.46
CA THR A 142 -14.31 -0.67 11.94
C THR A 142 -15.06 -0.34 10.64
N PHE A 143 -15.79 0.77 10.61
CA PHE A 143 -16.60 1.16 9.46
C PHE A 143 -15.83 2.07 8.51
N PHE A 144 -16.00 1.83 7.21
CA PHE A 144 -15.33 2.55 6.14
C PHE A 144 -16.33 3.29 5.27
N TYR A 145 -15.95 4.51 4.91
CA TYR A 145 -16.69 5.41 4.05
C TYR A 145 -15.83 5.78 2.85
N TYR A 146 -16.46 5.89 1.69
CA TYR A 146 -15.85 6.33 0.46
C TYR A 146 -15.46 7.81 0.57
N ARG A 147 -14.29 8.14 0.03
CA ARG A 147 -13.76 9.50 -0.03
C ARG A 147 -12.99 9.68 -1.33
N PRO A 148 -13.61 10.13 -2.42
CA PRO A 148 -12.88 10.34 -3.67
C PRO A 148 -11.82 11.43 -3.52
N TRP A 149 -10.83 11.44 -4.41
CA TRP A 149 -9.74 12.45 -4.42
C TRP A 149 -10.26 13.89 -4.31
N ASP A 150 -11.33 14.18 -5.06
CA ASP A 150 -11.78 15.54 -5.36
C ASP A 150 -12.71 16.11 -4.27
N THR A 151 -12.99 15.35 -3.20
CA THR A 151 -13.99 15.74 -2.20
C THR A 151 -13.47 15.62 -0.78
N LYS A 152 -13.80 16.63 0.03
CA LYS A 152 -13.60 16.58 1.48
C LYS A 152 -14.72 15.83 2.20
N ILE A 153 -15.88 15.69 1.57
CA ILE A 153 -17.09 15.13 2.17
C ILE A 153 -17.00 13.60 2.19
N HIS A 154 -17.27 13.02 3.36
CA HIS A 154 -17.41 11.57 3.53
C HIS A 154 -18.85 11.19 3.20
N SER A 155 -19.13 10.86 1.95
CA SER A 155 -20.51 10.77 1.49
C SER A 155 -21.12 9.38 1.63
N THR A 156 -20.34 8.29 1.50
CA THR A 156 -20.95 6.97 1.26
C THR A 156 -20.36 5.88 2.12
N TYR A 157 -21.19 5.22 2.94
CA TYR A 157 -20.80 4.00 3.65
C TYR A 157 -20.48 2.89 2.65
N ILE A 158 -19.34 2.23 2.83
CA ILE A 158 -18.91 1.08 2.00
C ILE A 158 -19.19 -0.23 2.73
N GLY A 159 -18.79 -0.29 4.00
CA GLY A 159 -18.69 -1.56 4.69
C GLY A 159 -17.86 -1.50 5.95
N TYR A 160 -17.37 -2.65 6.38
CA TYR A 160 -16.55 -2.76 7.58
C TYR A 160 -15.35 -3.69 7.38
N MET A 161 -14.27 -3.43 8.11
CA MET A 161 -13.11 -4.33 8.14
C MET A 161 -13.51 -5.68 8.71
N LYS A 162 -13.57 -6.70 7.86
CA LYS A 162 -13.92 -8.08 8.24
C LYS A 162 -12.69 -8.83 8.72
N LEU A 163 -11.55 -8.61 8.09
CA LEU A 163 -10.27 -9.21 8.45
C LEU A 163 -9.19 -8.14 8.43
N GLN A 164 -8.33 -8.15 9.45
CA GLN A 164 -7.15 -7.30 9.53
C GLN A 164 -5.97 -8.16 9.93
N GLU A 165 -4.93 -8.12 9.12
CA GLU A 165 -3.63 -8.67 9.44
C GLU A 165 -2.60 -7.53 9.39
N SER A 166 -2.38 -6.84 10.51
CA SER A 166 -1.37 -5.78 10.57
C SER A 166 0.08 -6.31 10.60
N HIS A 167 0.25 -7.61 10.87
CA HIS A 167 1.52 -8.32 10.91
C HIS A 167 1.28 -9.82 10.66
N PRO A 168 2.11 -10.51 9.85
CA PRO A 168 3.29 -10.01 9.14
C PRO A 168 3.02 -9.26 7.83
N LEU A 169 1.83 -9.34 7.23
CA LEU A 169 1.63 -8.87 5.85
C LEU A 169 1.15 -7.41 5.71
N ASP A 170 0.38 -6.89 6.66
CA ASP A 170 -0.26 -5.57 6.58
C ASP A 170 -1.43 -5.47 5.59
N VAL A 171 -2.37 -6.41 5.67
CA VAL A 171 -3.54 -6.49 4.80
C VAL A 171 -4.82 -6.26 5.60
N GLY A 172 -5.75 -5.52 5.00
CA GLY A 172 -7.11 -5.34 5.49
C GLY A 172 -8.11 -5.74 4.41
N LEU A 173 -9.13 -6.52 4.80
CA LEU A 173 -10.25 -6.89 3.94
C LEU A 173 -11.52 -6.22 4.47
N ILE A 174 -12.01 -5.24 3.71
CA ILE A 174 -13.27 -4.58 3.99
C ILE A 174 -14.38 -5.36 3.30
N PHE A 175 -15.29 -5.92 4.09
CA PHE A 175 -16.51 -6.54 3.57
C PHE A 175 -17.45 -5.45 3.07
N VAL A 176 -17.90 -5.58 1.83
CA VAL A 176 -18.80 -4.62 1.19
C VAL A 176 -20.25 -4.99 1.52
N ASP A 177 -20.95 -4.08 2.19
CA ASP A 177 -22.29 -4.30 2.75
C ASP A 177 -23.37 -3.78 1.79
N ASN A 178 -23.51 -4.46 0.66
CA ASN A 178 -24.37 -4.05 -0.47
C ASN A 178 -25.82 -3.79 -0.04
N ASP A 179 -26.37 -4.58 0.89
CA ASP A 179 -27.76 -4.43 1.34
C ASP A 179 -27.97 -3.08 2.03
N LYS A 180 -27.04 -2.64 2.88
CA LYS A 180 -27.15 -1.32 3.51
C LYS A 180 -26.93 -0.17 2.55
N ILE A 181 -26.08 -0.38 1.54
CA ILE A 181 -25.81 0.63 0.51
C ILE A 181 -27.07 0.85 -0.33
N ILE A 182 -27.66 -0.23 -0.86
CA ILE A 182 -28.88 -0.18 -1.68
C ILE A 182 -30.01 0.51 -0.90
N ASN A 183 -30.18 0.15 0.39
CA ASN A 183 -31.24 0.74 1.22
C ASN A 183 -31.01 2.23 1.58
N HIS A 184 -29.78 2.74 1.46
CA HIS A 184 -29.46 4.12 1.87
C HIS A 184 -29.39 5.10 0.71
N ILE A 185 -28.90 4.66 -0.45
CA ILE A 185 -28.65 5.54 -1.61
C ILE A 185 -29.33 5.07 -2.89
N ASN A 186 -30.12 3.98 -2.88
CA ASN A 186 -30.75 3.38 -4.07
C ASN A 186 -29.77 3.06 -5.21
N THR A 187 -28.46 2.98 -4.94
CA THR A 187 -27.44 2.63 -5.93
C THR A 187 -26.81 1.28 -5.59
N LYS A 188 -26.46 0.53 -6.63
CA LYS A 188 -25.66 -0.69 -6.49
C LYS A 188 -24.18 -0.34 -6.58
N MET A 189 -23.38 -0.72 -5.57
CA MET A 189 -21.93 -0.70 -5.73
C MET A 189 -21.52 -1.86 -6.64
N ASN A 190 -20.99 -1.52 -7.81
CA ASN A 190 -20.40 -2.49 -8.72
C ASN A 190 -18.90 -2.55 -8.46
N SER A 191 -18.38 -3.75 -8.21
CA SER A 191 -16.94 -3.98 -8.15
C SER A 191 -16.30 -3.51 -9.46
N THR A 192 -15.40 -2.53 -9.40
CA THR A 192 -14.79 -1.94 -10.58
C THR A 192 -13.40 -2.51 -10.82
N LEU A 193 -13.04 -2.67 -12.10
CA LEU A 193 -11.67 -2.97 -12.53
C LEU A 193 -10.92 -1.68 -12.86
N ILE A 194 -11.30 -0.57 -12.24
CA ILE A 194 -10.91 0.76 -12.69
C ILE A 194 -10.13 1.46 -11.58
N ILE A 195 -9.00 2.02 -11.96
CA ILE A 195 -8.15 2.86 -11.12
C ILE A 195 -8.40 4.31 -11.47
N ARG A 196 -8.61 5.15 -10.46
CA ARG A 196 -8.69 6.59 -10.64
C ARG A 196 -7.34 7.15 -11.10
N ASN A 197 -7.39 8.01 -12.12
CA ASN A 197 -6.25 8.72 -12.69
C ASN A 197 -6.66 10.10 -13.24
N THR A 198 -7.57 10.80 -12.56
CA THR A 198 -8.19 12.05 -13.03
C THR A 198 -7.21 13.22 -13.24
N ASP A 199 -5.97 13.10 -12.76
CA ASP A 199 -4.88 14.03 -13.10
C ASP A 199 -4.47 13.95 -14.58
N SER A 200 -4.70 12.80 -15.23
CA SER A 200 -4.39 12.57 -16.64
C SER A 200 -5.54 13.00 -17.53
N LYS A 201 -5.26 13.96 -18.44
CA LYS A 201 -6.24 14.39 -19.46
C LYS A 201 -6.51 13.33 -20.53
N GLN A 202 -5.62 12.35 -20.69
CA GLN A 202 -5.71 11.34 -21.76
C GLN A 202 -6.41 10.07 -21.29
N ASN A 203 -6.19 9.69 -20.04
CA ASN A 203 -6.73 8.48 -19.43
C ASN A 203 -7.04 8.80 -17.97
N ASP A 204 -8.20 9.42 -17.72
CA ASP A 204 -8.72 9.74 -16.39
C ASP A 204 -9.06 8.48 -15.57
N GLU A 205 -9.24 7.36 -16.27
CA GLU A 205 -9.45 6.02 -15.72
C GLU A 205 -8.50 5.01 -16.35
N LEU A 206 -7.96 4.11 -15.52
CA LEU A 206 -7.12 3.00 -15.97
C LEU A 206 -7.81 1.66 -15.73
N ILE A 207 -7.77 0.78 -16.72
CA ILE A 207 -8.45 -0.52 -16.67
C ILE A 207 -7.45 -1.61 -16.25
N ILE A 208 -7.75 -2.30 -15.15
CA ILE A 208 -7.01 -3.47 -14.69
C ILE A 208 -7.30 -4.63 -15.64
N TYR A 209 -6.25 -5.10 -16.32
CA TYR A 209 -6.34 -6.15 -17.34
C TYR A 209 -5.88 -7.51 -16.83
N ASP A 210 -4.80 -7.54 -16.04
CA ASP A 210 -4.28 -8.76 -15.43
C ASP A 210 -3.53 -8.47 -14.11
N ASP A 211 -2.93 -9.51 -13.53
CA ASP A 211 -2.09 -9.47 -12.33
C ASP A 211 -0.64 -9.92 -12.60
N ILE A 212 -0.12 -9.66 -13.81
CA ILE A 212 1.26 -10.04 -14.14
C ILE A 212 2.23 -9.14 -13.34
N ALA A 213 2.85 -9.74 -12.34
CA ALA A 213 3.79 -9.06 -11.47
C ALA A 213 5.05 -8.60 -12.20
N VAL A 214 5.54 -7.42 -11.87
CA VAL A 214 6.88 -6.98 -12.22
C VAL A 214 7.92 -7.86 -11.51
N SER A 215 8.90 -8.35 -12.26
CA SER A 215 9.89 -9.33 -11.77
C SER A 215 11.35 -8.86 -11.90
N SER A 216 11.56 -7.60 -12.30
CA SER A 216 12.90 -7.04 -12.51
C SER A 216 13.14 -5.75 -11.72
N HIS A 217 14.38 -5.58 -11.27
CA HIS A 217 14.82 -4.29 -10.70
C HIS A 217 14.87 -3.26 -11.82
N GLY A 218 14.44 -2.04 -11.54
CA GLY A 218 14.30 -1.00 -12.55
C GLY A 218 13.03 -1.12 -13.39
N ALA A 219 12.15 -2.09 -13.14
CA ALA A 219 10.84 -2.13 -13.78
C ALA A 219 10.02 -0.89 -13.38
N HIS A 220 9.33 -0.30 -14.36
CA HIS A 220 8.41 0.81 -14.11
C HIS A 220 7.22 0.34 -13.30
N ILE A 221 6.91 1.06 -12.22
CA ILE A 221 5.81 0.75 -11.33
C ILE A 221 5.15 2.05 -10.87
N CYS A 222 3.84 2.04 -10.77
CA CYS A 222 3.04 3.17 -10.31
C CYS A 222 2.17 2.75 -9.14
N LYS A 223 1.68 3.76 -8.42
CA LYS A 223 0.65 3.59 -7.40
C LYS A 223 -0.41 4.65 -7.61
N SER A 224 -1.65 4.32 -7.27
CA SER A 224 -2.74 5.27 -7.16
C SER A 224 -3.22 5.31 -5.70
N GLY A 225 -3.27 6.51 -5.12
CA GLY A 225 -3.63 6.73 -3.72
C GLY A 225 -4.27 8.09 -3.50
N HIS A 226 -5.02 8.23 -2.42
CA HIS A 226 -5.88 9.37 -2.13
C HIS A 226 -5.13 10.70 -2.01
N THR A 227 -3.88 10.70 -1.56
CA THR A 227 -3.17 11.92 -1.20
C THR A 227 -2.22 12.38 -2.28
N THR A 228 -1.48 11.46 -2.89
CA THR A 228 -0.54 11.80 -3.96
C THR A 228 -0.99 11.31 -5.32
N HIS A 229 -2.25 10.88 -5.45
CA HIS A 229 -2.88 10.44 -6.70
C HIS A 229 -2.05 9.35 -7.41
N VAL A 230 -1.87 9.45 -8.72
CA VAL A 230 -0.97 8.55 -9.46
C VAL A 230 0.46 9.07 -9.42
N THR A 231 1.35 8.28 -8.83
CA THR A 231 2.80 8.52 -8.91
C THR A 231 3.49 7.27 -9.42
N CYS A 232 4.58 7.47 -10.15
CA CYS A 232 5.36 6.39 -10.74
C CYS A 232 6.83 6.48 -10.32
N GLY A 233 7.50 5.34 -10.44
CA GLY A 233 8.90 5.18 -10.16
C GLY A 233 9.38 3.82 -10.68
N TYR A 234 10.39 3.29 -10.02
CA TYR A 234 11.01 2.03 -10.42
C TYR A 234 11.13 1.09 -9.23
N VAL A 235 11.03 -0.21 -9.48
CA VAL A 235 11.32 -1.20 -8.45
C VAL A 235 12.80 -1.15 -8.08
N ILE A 236 13.08 -0.94 -6.79
CA ILE A 236 14.45 -0.80 -6.25
C ILE A 236 14.89 -1.99 -5.40
N GLY A 237 13.95 -2.83 -4.95
CA GLY A 237 14.26 -4.04 -4.20
C GLY A 237 13.04 -4.95 -4.04
N PHE A 238 13.26 -6.26 -4.04
CA PHE A 238 12.23 -7.27 -3.76
C PHE A 238 12.49 -7.95 -2.41
N ASN A 239 11.45 -8.55 -1.85
CA ASN A 239 11.50 -9.37 -0.63
C ASN A 239 12.21 -8.68 0.53
N GLY A 240 12.09 -7.36 0.61
CA GLY A 240 12.60 -6.60 1.72
C GLY A 240 11.68 -6.67 2.93
N PHE A 241 12.07 -5.97 3.99
CA PHE A 241 11.24 -5.82 5.18
C PHE A 241 11.18 -4.37 5.66
N PHE A 242 10.16 -4.06 6.45
CA PHE A 242 10.16 -2.85 7.26
C PHE A 242 9.60 -3.10 8.66
N THR A 243 10.00 -2.28 9.62
CA THR A 243 9.42 -2.24 10.95
C THR A 243 8.64 -0.94 11.11
N ASN A 244 7.42 -1.04 11.62
CA ASN A 244 6.61 0.15 11.87
C ASN A 244 6.94 0.78 13.24
N LEU A 245 6.24 1.85 13.59
CA LEU A 245 6.39 2.53 14.88
C LEU A 245 5.84 1.71 16.08
N LYS A 246 5.12 0.62 15.82
CA LYS A 246 4.66 -0.35 16.82
C LYS A 246 5.63 -1.53 17.00
N LYS A 247 6.81 -1.50 16.35
CA LYS A 247 7.82 -2.58 16.37
C LYS A 247 7.39 -3.86 15.65
N GLU A 248 6.36 -3.80 14.83
CA GLU A 248 5.90 -4.92 14.02
C GLU A 248 6.76 -4.98 12.77
N LEU A 249 7.34 -6.16 12.49
CA LEU A 249 8.16 -6.41 11.32
C LEU A 249 7.28 -6.96 10.19
N LYS A 250 7.35 -6.35 9.02
CA LYS A 250 6.61 -6.79 7.83
C LYS A 250 7.62 -7.18 6.77
N SER A 251 7.48 -8.38 6.23
CA SER A 251 8.40 -8.97 5.25
C SER A 251 7.73 -9.14 3.89
N SER A 252 8.48 -9.62 2.91
CA SER A 252 8.00 -9.85 1.54
C SER A 252 7.52 -8.57 0.84
N ILE A 253 8.09 -7.42 1.22
CA ILE A 253 7.75 -6.12 0.66
C ILE A 253 8.61 -5.86 -0.57
N THR A 254 7.97 -5.39 -1.64
CA THR A 254 8.68 -4.84 -2.79
C THR A 254 8.78 -3.35 -2.63
N PHE A 255 10.00 -2.82 -2.73
CA PHE A 255 10.29 -1.40 -2.60
C PHE A 255 10.39 -0.74 -3.97
N SER A 256 9.88 0.49 -4.07
CA SER A 256 9.98 1.32 -5.26
C SER A 256 10.42 2.74 -4.92
N SER A 257 10.83 3.47 -5.97
CA SER A 257 11.12 4.89 -5.90
C SER A 257 9.89 5.79 -6.13
N ALA A 258 8.68 5.22 -6.22
CA ALA A 258 7.46 6.03 -6.38
C ALA A 258 7.24 6.90 -5.12
N ILE A 259 6.65 8.07 -5.30
CA ILE A 259 6.36 9.01 -4.20
C ILE A 259 5.05 8.60 -3.53
N SER A 260 4.98 8.67 -2.19
CA SER A 260 3.77 8.39 -1.43
C SER A 260 3.64 9.34 -0.23
N GLY A 261 2.41 9.68 0.14
CA GLY A 261 2.07 10.53 1.28
C GLY A 261 1.19 9.81 2.32
N HIS A 262 0.96 10.48 3.45
CA HIS A 262 0.00 10.02 4.44
C HIS A 262 -1.40 10.01 3.84
N GLY A 263 -2.04 8.84 3.80
CA GLY A 263 -3.34 8.64 3.17
C GLY A 263 -3.30 7.68 1.97
N ASP A 264 -2.13 7.50 1.36
CA ASP A 264 -1.96 6.57 0.24
C ASP A 264 -1.95 5.09 0.66
N SER A 265 -1.81 4.81 1.96
CA SER A 265 -1.77 3.45 2.52
C SER A 265 -2.96 2.62 2.04
N GLY A 266 -2.68 1.42 1.54
CA GLY A 266 -3.66 0.51 0.96
C GLY A 266 -3.97 0.76 -0.50
N GLY A 267 -3.51 1.87 -1.08
CA GLY A 267 -3.73 2.24 -2.47
C GLY A 267 -3.14 1.23 -3.43
N ILE A 268 -3.76 1.11 -4.59
CA ILE A 268 -3.36 0.14 -5.61
C ILE A 268 -1.96 0.43 -6.16
N VAL A 269 -1.22 -0.64 -6.43
CA VAL A 269 0.08 -0.60 -7.11
C VAL A 269 -0.04 -1.38 -8.41
N PHE A 270 0.43 -0.79 -9.50
CA PHE A 270 0.22 -1.31 -10.86
C PHE A 270 1.37 -0.95 -11.80
N SER A 271 1.45 -1.64 -12.94
CA SER A 271 2.35 -1.30 -14.04
C SER A 271 1.54 -1.07 -15.31
N TYR A 272 1.92 -0.06 -16.10
CA TYR A 272 1.27 0.22 -17.37
C TYR A 272 1.56 -0.87 -18.40
N LYS A 273 0.56 -1.12 -19.25
CA LYS A 273 0.72 -1.81 -20.53
C LYS A 273 1.03 -0.82 -21.64
N ARG A 274 1.22 -1.35 -22.86
CA ARG A 274 1.72 -0.58 -24.02
C ARG A 274 0.84 0.62 -24.41
N ASP A 275 -0.43 0.61 -24.06
CA ASP A 275 -1.42 1.62 -24.46
C ASP A 275 -1.71 2.67 -23.37
N LEU A 276 -1.02 2.62 -22.22
CA LEU A 276 -1.17 3.53 -21.08
C LEU A 276 -2.59 3.64 -20.50
N LYS A 277 -3.55 2.86 -21.02
CA LYS A 277 -4.93 2.75 -20.54
C LYS A 277 -5.12 1.50 -19.71
N TYR A 278 -4.46 0.40 -20.11
CA TYR A 278 -4.53 -0.87 -19.41
C TYR A 278 -3.34 -1.05 -18.50
N VAL A 279 -3.58 -1.73 -17.37
CA VAL A 279 -2.57 -1.93 -16.34
C VAL A 279 -2.59 -3.36 -15.81
N SER A 280 -1.44 -3.78 -15.27
CA SER A 280 -1.31 -5.00 -14.49
C SER A 280 -1.36 -4.67 -13.00
N LEU A 281 -2.25 -5.29 -12.24
CA LEU A 281 -2.28 -5.19 -10.78
C LEU A 281 -1.02 -5.85 -10.20
N ASN A 282 -0.30 -5.11 -9.37
CA ASN A 282 0.93 -5.58 -8.73
C ASN A 282 0.81 -5.70 -7.21
N GLY A 283 -0.11 -4.97 -6.56
CA GLY A 283 -0.28 -5.08 -5.11
C GLY A 283 -0.99 -3.88 -4.47
N ILE A 284 -0.74 -3.70 -3.17
CA ILE A 284 -1.19 -2.54 -2.39
C ILE A 284 -0.01 -1.84 -1.71
N HIS A 285 -0.07 -0.52 -1.61
CA HIS A 285 0.92 0.29 -0.90
C HIS A 285 0.82 0.10 0.62
N VAL A 286 1.94 -0.09 1.32
CA VAL A 286 1.93 -0.37 2.78
C VAL A 286 2.91 0.47 3.61
N THR A 287 3.91 1.11 3.01
CA THR A 287 4.88 1.93 3.75
C THR A 287 5.50 3.03 2.89
N GLY A 288 5.84 4.16 3.51
CA GLY A 288 6.53 5.29 2.88
C GLY A 288 8.02 5.38 3.28
N SER A 289 8.87 5.76 2.33
CA SER A 289 10.35 5.88 2.38
C SER A 289 11.18 4.64 2.77
N PRO A 290 11.64 3.87 1.76
CA PRO A 290 11.17 3.93 0.38
C PRO A 290 9.70 3.52 0.35
N GLN A 291 9.00 3.88 -0.73
CA GLN A 291 7.68 3.33 -0.99
C GLN A 291 7.82 1.81 -0.99
N GLY A 292 6.98 1.14 -0.21
CA GLY A 292 6.89 -0.32 -0.19
C GLY A 292 5.47 -0.74 -0.46
N TYR A 293 5.33 -1.84 -1.20
CA TYR A 293 4.05 -2.45 -1.49
C TYR A 293 4.09 -3.96 -1.24
N LEU A 294 2.94 -4.50 -0.87
CA LEU A 294 2.76 -5.94 -0.72
C LEU A 294 2.26 -6.52 -2.05
N PRO A 295 2.98 -7.49 -2.65
CA PRO A 295 2.58 -8.10 -3.91
C PRO A 295 1.19 -8.74 -3.88
N VAL A 296 0.41 -8.55 -4.96
CA VAL A 296 -0.95 -9.10 -5.11
C VAL A 296 -0.98 -10.62 -4.96
N GLU A 297 0.01 -11.32 -5.49
CA GLU A 297 0.10 -12.80 -5.41
C GLU A 297 0.11 -13.28 -3.96
N ILE A 298 0.85 -12.59 -3.08
CA ILE A 298 0.93 -12.94 -1.67
C ILE A 298 -0.43 -12.72 -1.00
N ILE A 299 -1.10 -11.61 -1.31
CA ILE A 299 -2.42 -11.29 -0.74
C ILE A 299 -3.45 -12.32 -1.16
N VAL A 300 -3.58 -12.56 -2.47
CA VAL A 300 -4.58 -13.45 -3.03
C VAL A 300 -4.41 -14.87 -2.48
N ARG A 301 -3.16 -15.35 -2.41
CA ARG A 301 -2.84 -16.67 -1.87
C ARG A 301 -3.08 -16.77 -0.36
N SER A 302 -2.64 -15.80 0.43
CA SER A 302 -2.73 -15.87 1.89
C SER A 302 -4.17 -15.77 2.42
N PHE A 303 -5.06 -15.09 1.67
CA PHE A 303 -6.44 -14.86 2.09
C PHE A 303 -7.48 -15.63 1.25
N GLU A 304 -7.02 -16.56 0.41
CA GLU A 304 -7.88 -17.37 -0.47
C GLU A 304 -8.87 -16.51 -1.28
N LEU A 305 -8.37 -15.39 -1.82
CA LEU A 305 -9.18 -14.47 -2.60
C LEU A 305 -9.18 -14.86 -4.07
N LYS A 306 -10.13 -14.31 -4.82
CA LYS A 306 -10.12 -14.34 -6.27
C LYS A 306 -10.29 -12.94 -6.84
N LEU A 307 -9.51 -12.64 -7.88
CA LEU A 307 -9.56 -11.37 -8.58
C LEU A 307 -10.78 -11.31 -9.51
N MET A 308 -11.36 -10.14 -9.65
CA MET A 308 -12.66 -9.93 -10.27
C MET A 308 -12.72 -10.25 -11.78
N TRP A 309 -11.59 -10.30 -12.48
CA TRP A 309 -11.51 -10.49 -13.95
C TRP A 309 -11.12 -11.90 -14.39
N LYS A 310 -10.99 -12.85 -13.46
CA LYS A 310 -10.61 -14.24 -13.78
C LYS A 310 -11.81 -15.18 -13.97
N TYR A 311 -12.94 -14.66 -14.44
CA TYR A 311 -14.19 -15.40 -14.68
C TYR A 311 -14.70 -15.24 -16.10
#